data_AF-A0A5J4ZPA7-F1
#
_entry.id   AF-A0A5J4ZPA7-F1
#
_cell.length_a   1.000
_cell.length_b   1.000
_cell.length_c   1.000
_cell.angle_alpha   90.00
_cell.angle_beta   90.00
_cell.angle_gamma   90.00
#
_symmetry.space_group_name_H-M   'P 1'
#
loop_
_entity.id
_entity.type
_entity.pdbx_description
1 polymer ?
#
loop_
_entity_poly.entity_id
_entity_poly.type
_entity_poly.pdbx_seq_one_letter_code
_entity_poly.pdbx_strand_id
1 'polypeptide(L)'
;MTNKSTSVKKLKYNAAVQIVMQNTALVAVENHPIHLHGFNFHVLAQGFGNYDSVNDPKKFNLVNPQKRNTIGVPVGGWAVIRFRANNPGVWLMHCHLDVHLPWGLATAFVIENGPTLATTLPPPPPDLPQC
;
A
#
# COMPACT_ATOMS: atom_id res chain seq x y z
N MET A 1 -12.61 -3.98 20.36
CA MET A 1 -12.89 -4.13 18.91
C MET A 1 -12.90 -2.74 18.30
N THR A 2 -12.17 -2.52 17.20
CA THR A 2 -12.21 -1.25 16.47
C THR A 2 -13.53 -1.12 15.71
N ASN A 3 -14.12 0.07 15.67
CA ASN A 3 -15.31 0.31 14.86
C ASN A 3 -14.95 0.19 13.37
N LYS A 4 -15.78 -0.51 12.60
CA LYS A 4 -15.66 -0.52 11.14
C LYS A 4 -15.83 0.91 10.63
N SER A 5 -14.94 1.32 9.73
CA SER A 5 -14.98 2.64 9.11
C SER A 5 -14.40 2.59 7.71
N THR A 6 -14.82 3.54 6.88
CA THR A 6 -14.22 3.77 5.57
C THR A 6 -13.29 4.98 5.68
N SER A 7 -11.99 4.74 5.61
CA SER A 7 -10.99 5.80 5.68
C SER A 7 -9.99 5.68 4.53
N VAL A 8 -9.57 6.83 4.01
CA VAL A 8 -8.62 6.94 2.90
C VAL A 8 -7.48 7.89 3.27
N LYS A 9 -6.31 7.66 2.69
CA LYS A 9 -5.15 8.53 2.88
C LYS A 9 -4.93 9.41 1.64
N LYS A 10 -5.08 10.72 1.80
CA LYS A 10 -4.70 11.69 0.77
C LYS A 10 -3.17 11.83 0.72
N LEU A 11 -2.62 11.86 -0.49
CA LEU A 11 -1.19 12.04 -0.77
C LEU A 11 -1.01 13.09 -1.86
N LYS A 12 -0.05 13.98 -1.65
CA LYS A 12 0.33 14.97 -2.67
C LYS A 12 0.89 14.26 -3.90
N TYR A 13 0.58 14.79 -5.08
CA TYR A 13 1.19 14.35 -6.32
C TYR A 13 2.72 14.35 -6.20
N ASN A 14 3.33 13.29 -6.73
CA ASN A 14 4.78 13.07 -6.76
C ASN A 14 5.47 12.87 -5.39
N ALA A 15 4.71 12.74 -4.29
CA ALA A 15 5.28 12.43 -2.99
C ALA A 15 6.03 11.07 -3.02
N ALA A 16 7.19 11.01 -2.36
CA ALA A 16 7.87 9.75 -2.08
C ALA A 16 7.26 9.14 -0.82
N VAL A 17 6.65 7.97 -0.96
CA VAL A 17 5.90 7.32 0.12
C VAL A 17 6.63 6.05 0.54
N GLN A 18 6.91 5.92 1.84
CA GLN A 18 7.37 4.68 2.45
C GLN A 18 6.24 4.11 3.30
N ILE A 19 5.94 2.83 3.11
CA ILE A 19 4.98 2.10 3.93
C ILE A 19 5.75 1.00 4.66
N VAL A 20 5.60 0.98 5.98
CA VAL A 20 6.03 -0.13 6.84
C VAL A 20 4.76 -0.90 7.20
N MET A 21 4.70 -2.16 6.78
CA MET A 21 3.61 -3.07 7.11
C MET A 21 4.08 -4.00 8.22
N GLN A 22 3.34 -4.04 9.33
CA GLN A 22 3.57 -4.97 10.44
C GLN A 22 2.45 -6.01 10.44
N ASN A 23 2.82 -7.27 10.31
CA ASN A 23 1.89 -8.37 10.54
C ASN A 23 1.88 -8.72 12.02
N THR A 24 0.72 -8.60 12.64
CA THR A 24 0.50 -8.91 14.05
C THR A 24 -0.16 -10.28 14.13
N ALA A 25 0.51 -11.27 14.73
CA ALA A 25 -0.01 -12.65 14.87
C ALA A 25 -1.16 -12.77 15.90
N LEU A 26 -2.05 -11.79 15.94
CA LEU A 26 -3.12 -11.62 16.94
C LEU A 26 -4.33 -12.51 16.68
N VAL A 27 -4.67 -12.76 15.42
CA VAL A 27 -5.86 -13.53 15.03
C VAL A 27 -5.46 -14.91 14.53
N ALA A 28 -4.51 -14.97 13.61
CA ALA A 28 -4.00 -16.20 13.03
C ALA A 28 -2.52 -16.05 12.65
N VAL A 29 -1.85 -17.19 12.52
CA VAL A 29 -0.47 -17.31 12.05
C VAL A 29 -0.50 -17.38 10.53
N GLU A 30 -0.49 -16.23 9.85
CA GLU A 30 -0.72 -16.17 8.40
C GLU A 30 0.18 -15.13 7.69
N ASN A 31 0.54 -15.40 6.44
CA ASN A 31 1.19 -14.45 5.55
C ASN A 31 0.12 -13.64 4.79
N HIS A 32 0.27 -12.33 4.72
CA HIS A 32 -0.68 -11.48 4.00
C HIS A 32 -0.06 -10.93 2.71
N PRO A 33 -0.48 -11.39 1.51
CA PRO A 33 -0.07 -10.79 0.25
C PRO A 33 -0.77 -9.44 0.07
N ILE A 34 -0.06 -8.35 0.30
CA ILE A 34 -0.62 -7.00 0.17
C ILE A 34 -0.35 -6.46 -1.23
N HIS A 35 -1.42 -6.11 -1.94
CA HIS A 35 -1.43 -5.55 -3.28
C HIS A 35 -1.77 -4.07 -3.26
N LEU A 36 -1.14 -3.28 -4.13
CA LEU A 36 -1.44 -1.85 -4.35
C LEU A 36 -1.82 -1.62 -5.81
N HIS A 37 -3.02 -1.12 -6.03
CA HIS A 37 -3.53 -0.75 -7.35
C HIS A 37 -2.79 0.50 -7.88
N GLY A 38 -2.74 0.67 -9.20
CA GLY A 38 -2.20 1.87 -9.86
C GLY A 38 -0.69 2.09 -9.74
N PHE A 39 0.02 1.25 -8.97
CA PHE A 39 1.45 1.38 -8.72
C PHE A 39 2.17 0.04 -8.72
N ASN A 40 3.42 0.08 -9.18
CA ASN A 40 4.44 -0.82 -8.67
C ASN A 40 5.27 -0.07 -7.63
N PHE A 41 5.76 -0.79 -6.63
CA PHE A 41 6.62 -0.28 -5.56
C PHE A 41 7.95 -1.04 -5.52
N HIS A 42 8.95 -0.41 -4.92
CA HIS A 42 10.22 -1.04 -4.60
C HIS A 42 10.12 -1.70 -3.22
N VAL A 43 10.47 -2.98 -3.16
CA VAL A 43 10.58 -3.72 -1.90
C VAL A 43 11.96 -3.45 -1.31
N LEU A 44 12.00 -2.76 -0.16
CA LEU A 44 13.25 -2.37 0.46
C LEU A 44 13.81 -3.45 1.38
N ALA A 45 12.95 -4.05 2.20
CA ALA A 45 13.30 -5.13 3.11
C ALA A 45 12.06 -5.84 3.65
N GLN A 46 12.27 -7.06 4.15
CA GLN A 46 11.32 -7.82 4.95
C GLN A 46 12.07 -8.43 6.13
N GLY A 47 11.35 -8.69 7.22
CA GLY A 47 11.93 -9.31 8.41
C GLY A 47 10.86 -10.01 9.24
N PHE A 48 11.31 -10.71 10.27
CA PHE A 48 10.46 -11.31 11.29
C PHE A 48 10.51 -10.49 12.58
N GLY A 49 9.50 -10.65 13.43
CA GLY A 49 9.33 -9.87 14.65
C GLY A 49 8.70 -8.50 14.40
N ASN A 50 8.89 -7.61 15.37
CA ASN A 50 8.40 -6.23 15.29
C ASN A 50 9.44 -5.37 14.56
N TYR A 51 8.97 -4.54 13.62
CA TYR A 51 9.83 -3.58 12.93
C TYR A 51 10.47 -2.59 13.93
N ASP A 52 11.79 -2.50 13.89
CA ASP A 52 12.59 -1.53 14.65
C ASP A 52 12.95 -0.34 13.74
N SER A 53 12.31 0.80 13.96
CA SER A 53 12.50 2.01 13.15
C SER A 53 13.90 2.62 13.23
N VAL A 54 14.73 2.21 14.19
CA VAL A 54 16.10 2.68 14.37
C VAL A 54 17.10 1.74 13.67
N ASN A 55 16.90 0.43 13.78
CA ASN A 55 17.88 -0.54 13.31
C ASN A 55 17.55 -1.19 11.96
N ASP A 56 16.28 -1.45 11.66
CA ASP A 56 15.89 -2.12 10.42
C ASP A 56 16.09 -1.29 9.13
N PRO A 57 16.07 0.06 9.13
CA PRO A 57 16.42 0.84 7.95
C PRO A 57 17.82 0.52 7.39
N LYS A 58 18.75 0.04 8.22
CA LYS A 58 20.10 -0.39 7.80
C LYS A 58 20.07 -1.62 6.90
N LYS A 59 18.98 -2.39 6.92
CA LYS A 59 18.77 -3.58 6.09
C LYS A 59 18.16 -3.26 4.73
N PHE A 60 17.81 -2.00 4.45
CA PHE A 60 17.13 -1.63 3.21
C PHE A 60 18.06 -1.81 2.01
N ASN A 61 17.60 -2.56 1.01
CA ASN A 61 18.22 -2.57 -0.30
C ASN A 61 17.84 -1.28 -1.05
N LEU A 62 18.74 -0.29 -1.04
CA LEU A 62 18.57 0.99 -1.72
C LEU A 62 19.30 1.07 -3.08
N VAL A 63 19.97 -0.02 -3.48
CA VAL A 63 20.79 -0.06 -4.71
C VAL A 63 20.01 -0.69 -5.86
N ASN A 64 19.43 -1.87 -5.62
CA ASN A 64 18.66 -2.59 -6.64
C ASN A 64 17.48 -3.34 -6.02
N PRO A 65 16.49 -2.63 -5.43
CA PRO A 65 15.32 -3.26 -4.86
C PRO A 65 14.41 -3.85 -5.94
N GLN A 66 13.77 -4.98 -5.63
CA GLN A 66 12.78 -5.58 -6.52
C GLN A 66 11.59 -4.64 -6.69
N LYS A 67 11.09 -4.51 -7.92
CA LYS A 67 9.86 -3.78 -8.24
C LYS A 67 8.70 -4.75 -8.37
N ARG A 68 7.66 -4.59 -7.55
CA ARG A 68 6.47 -5.48 -7.47
C ARG A 68 5.20 -4.64 -7.30
N ASN A 69 4.04 -5.24 -7.52
CA ASN A 69 2.73 -4.68 -7.15
C ASN A 69 2.09 -5.39 -5.95
N THR A 70 2.62 -6.55 -5.57
CA THR A 70 2.15 -7.38 -4.46
C THR A 70 3.36 -7.89 -3.67
N ILE A 71 3.25 -7.90 -2.34
CA ILE A 71 4.27 -8.41 -1.42
C ILE A 71 3.64 -9.19 -0.27
N GLY A 72 4.16 -10.38 0.02
CA GLY A 72 3.77 -11.13 1.21
C GLY A 72 4.37 -10.51 2.46
N VAL A 73 3.56 -10.06 3.41
CA VAL A 73 4.05 -9.65 4.74
C VAL A 73 4.21 -10.92 5.58
N PRO A 74 5.43 -11.29 6.02
CA PRO A 74 5.67 -12.55 6.71
C PRO A 74 4.84 -12.69 7.98
N VAL A 75 4.52 -13.94 8.34
CA VAL A 75 3.87 -14.29 9.62
C VAL A 75 4.64 -13.66 10.78
N GLY A 76 3.96 -12.84 11.60
CA GLY A 76 4.59 -12.18 12.75
C GLY A 76 5.80 -11.32 12.38
N GLY A 77 5.87 -10.84 11.15
CA GLY A 77 6.98 -10.09 10.60
C GLY A 77 6.55 -8.76 9.99
N TRP A 78 7.44 -8.18 9.19
CA TRP A 78 7.23 -6.87 8.58
C TRP A 78 7.77 -6.81 7.16
N ALA A 79 7.29 -5.83 6.42
CA ALA A 79 7.74 -5.50 5.07
C ALA A 79 7.77 -3.99 4.86
N VAL A 80 8.79 -3.49 4.16
CA VAL A 80 8.92 -2.08 3.82
C VAL A 80 8.94 -1.89 2.32
N ILE A 81 8.06 -1.03 1.82
CA ILE A 81 7.97 -0.66 0.41
C ILE A 81 8.12 0.85 0.22
N ARG A 82 8.63 1.26 -0.94
CA ARG A 82 8.59 2.66 -1.39
C ARG A 82 8.00 2.79 -2.78
N PHE A 83 7.14 3.79 -2.97
CA PHE A 83 6.67 4.19 -4.29
C PHE A 83 6.59 5.71 -4.39
N ARG A 84 6.42 6.19 -5.60
CA ARG A 84 6.21 7.59 -5.92
C ARG A 84 4.74 7.77 -6.27
N ALA A 85 4.04 8.65 -5.57
CA ALA A 85 2.62 8.93 -5.77
C ALA A 85 2.38 9.80 -7.03
N ASN A 86 2.79 9.32 -8.20
CA ASN A 86 2.76 10.07 -9.47
C ASN A 86 1.62 9.66 -10.41
N ASN A 87 0.62 8.93 -9.90
CA ASN A 87 -0.57 8.52 -10.65
C ASN A 87 -1.82 9.08 -9.93
N PRO A 88 -2.35 10.25 -10.34
CA PRO A 88 -3.55 10.86 -9.74
C PRO A 88 -4.75 9.92 -9.82
N GLY A 89 -5.56 9.86 -8.76
CA GLY A 89 -6.70 8.94 -8.68
C GLY A 89 -6.94 8.37 -7.29
N VAL A 90 -7.80 7.36 -7.22
CA VAL A 90 -8.11 6.63 -5.97
C VAL A 90 -7.67 5.18 -6.15
N TRP A 91 -6.71 4.73 -5.35
CA TRP A 91 -6.06 3.44 -5.52
C TRP A 91 -6.21 2.56 -4.28
N LEU A 92 -6.83 1.40 -4.46
CA LEU A 92 -7.03 0.42 -3.40
C LEU A 92 -5.69 -0.26 -3.03
N MET A 93 -5.45 -0.41 -1.74
CA MET A 93 -4.41 -1.28 -1.19
C MET A 93 -5.07 -2.30 -0.28
N HIS A 94 -4.87 -3.58 -0.53
CA HIS A 94 -5.57 -4.63 0.20
C HIS A 94 -4.79 -5.93 0.26
N CYS A 95 -5.17 -6.80 1.20
CA CYS A 95 -4.76 -8.20 1.17
C CYS A 95 -5.43 -8.91 -0.02
N HIS A 96 -4.64 -9.67 -0.76
CA HIS A 96 -5.05 -10.39 -1.96
C HIS A 96 -5.55 -11.82 -1.66
N LEU A 97 -5.90 -12.07 -0.40
CA LEU A 97 -6.69 -13.22 0.01
C LEU A 97 -8.15 -12.76 0.08
N ASP A 98 -8.99 -13.31 -0.79
CA ASP A 98 -10.37 -12.85 -1.00
C ASP A 98 -11.21 -12.85 0.28
N VAL A 99 -10.89 -13.72 1.23
CA VAL A 99 -11.58 -13.78 2.54
C VAL A 99 -11.27 -12.58 3.44
N HIS A 100 -10.08 -11.97 3.30
CA HIS A 100 -9.66 -10.83 4.15
C HIS A 100 -10.15 -9.48 3.65
N LEU A 101 -10.38 -9.35 2.34
CA LEU A 101 -10.91 -8.11 1.75
C LEU A 101 -12.26 -7.70 2.38
N PRO A 102 -13.31 -8.57 2.44
CA PRO A 102 -14.59 -8.21 3.06
C PRO A 102 -14.52 -8.09 4.58
N TRP A 103 -13.48 -8.64 5.23
CA TRP A 103 -13.23 -8.42 6.65
C TRP A 103 -12.67 -7.02 6.94
N GLY A 104 -12.18 -6.33 5.91
CA GLY A 104 -11.73 -4.94 5.98
C GLY A 104 -10.21 -4.78 6.01
N LEU A 105 -9.43 -5.79 5.61
CA LEU A 105 -7.96 -5.66 5.48
C LEU A 105 -7.60 -4.91 4.19
N ALA A 106 -8.07 -3.65 4.12
CA ALA A 106 -7.96 -2.78 2.97
C ALA A 106 -7.94 -1.30 3.38
N THR A 107 -7.37 -0.47 2.53
CA THR A 107 -7.46 0.99 2.57
C THR A 107 -7.35 1.53 1.14
N ALA A 108 -7.50 2.84 0.94
CA ALA A 108 -7.24 3.46 -0.36
C ALA A 108 -6.39 4.73 -0.21
N PHE A 109 -5.58 5.00 -1.22
CA PHE A 109 -4.83 6.23 -1.38
C PHE A 109 -5.51 7.14 -2.38
N VAL A 110 -5.74 8.38 -2.01
CA VAL A 110 -6.21 9.44 -2.92
C VAL A 110 -5.00 10.27 -3.30
N ILE A 111 -4.59 10.16 -4.55
CA ILE A 111 -3.44 10.91 -5.08
C ILE A 111 -3.98 12.16 -5.76
N GLU A 112 -3.56 13.31 -5.25
CA GLU A 112 -4.00 14.61 -5.75
C GLU A 112 -3.50 14.85 -7.19
N ASN A 113 -4.16 15.78 -7.88
CA ASN A 113 -3.72 16.21 -9.20
C ASN A 113 -2.34 16.87 -9.12
N GLY A 114 -1.53 16.64 -10.15
CA GLY A 114 -0.29 17.35 -10.40
C GLY A 114 -0.50 18.69 -11.11
N PRO A 115 0.60 19.36 -11.51
CA PRO A 115 0.55 20.73 -12.02
C PRO A 115 0.13 20.85 -13.51
N THR A 116 -0.02 19.74 -14.22
CA THR A 116 -0.35 19.70 -15.65
C THR A 116 -1.64 18.94 -15.95
N LEU A 117 -2.22 19.18 -17.12
CA LEU A 117 -3.37 18.41 -17.62
C LEU A 117 -3.06 16.90 -17.73
N ALA A 118 -1.84 16.55 -18.16
CA ALA A 118 -1.39 15.15 -18.25
C ALA A 118 -1.24 14.48 -16.87
N THR A 119 -1.15 15.27 -15.81
CA THR A 119 -1.07 14.83 -14.42
C THR A 119 -2.34 15.16 -13.65
N THR A 120 -3.46 15.33 -14.34
CA THR A 120 -4.77 15.59 -13.75
C THR A 120 -5.68 14.40 -14.05
N LEU A 121 -6.40 13.90 -13.04
CA LEU A 121 -7.38 12.85 -13.25
C LEU A 121 -8.47 13.36 -14.22
N PRO A 122 -8.77 12.65 -15.33
CA PRO A 122 -9.83 13.06 -16.24
C PRO A 122 -11.21 12.94 -15.58
N PRO A 123 -12.24 13.60 -16.13
CA PRO A 123 -13.61 13.39 -15.66
C PRO A 123 -14.03 11.93 -15.83
N PRO A 124 -14.98 11.44 -15.02
CA PRO A 124 -15.51 10.09 -15.17
C PRO A 124 -16.14 9.90 -16.56
N PRO A 125 -16.10 8.68 -17.13
CA PRO A 125 -16.69 8.41 -18.42
C PRO A 125 -18.24 8.53 -18.34
N PRO A 126 -18.93 8.92 -19.44
CA PRO A 126 -20.38 9.15 -19.42
C PRO A 126 -21.24 7.92 -19.09
N ASP A 127 -20.69 6.72 -19.31
CA ASP A 127 -21.31 5.42 -19.08
C ASP A 127 -20.93 4.79 -17.74
N LEU A 128 -20.32 5.55 -16.83
CA LEU A 128 -19.98 5.06 -15.49
C LEU A 128 -21.26 4.53 -14.79
N PRO A 129 -21.27 3.26 -14.32
CA PRO A 129 -22.43 2.69 -13.64
C PRO A 129 -22.89 3.54 -12.44
N GLN A 130 -24.20 3.72 -12.32
CA GLN A 130 -24.79 4.41 -11.18
C GLN A 130 -24.71 3.53 -9.92
N CYS A 131 -24.49 4.17 -8.78
CA CYS A 131 -24.45 3.51 -7.47
C CYS A 131 -25.83 3.07 -6.99
#